data_AF-A0AAW5B667-F1
#
_entry.id   AF-A0AAW5B667-F1
#
_cell.length_a   1.000
_cell.length_b   1.000
_cell.length_c   1.000
_cell.angle_alpha   90.00
_cell.angle_beta   90.00
_cell.angle_gamma   90.00
#
_symmetry.space_group_name_H-M   'P 1'
#
loop_
_entity.id
_entity.type
_entity.pdbx_description
1 polymer ?
#
loop_
_entity_poly.entity_id
_entity_poly.type
_entity_poly.pdbx_seq_one_letter_code
_entity_poly.pdbx_strand_id
1 'polypeptide(L)'
;MRYLILLTPSKKWRDGVALHNQPFMPEHAIYVQTEYNKGNIVLAGPFGGSTGGAIVIDAETEEEVIRFADNDPTVKNGIFSYEIKQWDYKMSKCETENPAFDQSYIDYKHKIQKELGII
;
A
#
# COMPACT_ATOMS: atom_id res chain seq x y z
N MET A 1 -8.06 -3.76 -10.00
CA MET A 1 -6.85 -2.92 -10.04
C MET A 1 -6.17 -2.97 -8.68
N ARG A 2 -4.84 -2.87 -8.62
CA ARG A 2 -4.09 -2.97 -7.36
C ARG A 2 -3.68 -1.60 -6.85
N TYR A 3 -3.77 -1.39 -5.55
CA TYR A 3 -3.44 -0.14 -4.88
C TYR A 3 -2.57 -0.37 -3.65
N LEU A 4 -1.67 0.57 -3.38
CA LEU A 4 -0.98 0.73 -2.10
C LEU A 4 -1.64 1.86 -1.31
N ILE A 5 -2.05 1.54 -0.09
CA ILE A 5 -2.42 2.52 0.92
C ILE A 5 -1.25 2.65 1.89
N LEU A 6 -0.66 3.83 1.97
CA LEU A 6 0.38 4.18 2.92
C LEU A 6 -0.25 4.86 4.12
N LEU A 7 -0.16 4.25 5.31
CA LEU A 7 -0.63 4.82 6.57
C LEU A 7 0.52 5.47 7.33
N THR A 8 0.37 6.74 7.70
CA THR A 8 1.37 7.50 8.47
C THR A 8 0.75 8.08 9.74
N PRO A 9 1.49 8.16 10.87
CA PRO A 9 1.03 8.81 12.08
C PRO A 9 0.44 10.20 11.81
N SER A 10 -0.70 10.50 12.44
CA SER A 10 -1.41 11.77 12.29
C SER A 10 -1.56 12.50 13.62
N LYS A 11 -2.39 13.54 13.65
CA LYS A 11 -2.48 14.53 14.74
C LYS A 11 -2.73 13.93 16.12
N LYS A 12 -3.42 12.78 16.21
CA LYS A 12 -3.77 12.13 17.50
C LYS A 12 -2.93 10.88 17.78
N TRP A 13 -1.85 10.66 17.03
CA TRP A 13 -0.85 9.66 17.36
C TRP A 13 -0.25 9.92 18.74
N ARG A 14 0.04 8.86 19.50
CA ARG A 14 0.63 8.96 20.83
C ARG A 14 2.08 8.48 20.81
N ASP A 15 3.02 9.40 21.04
CA ASP A 15 4.44 9.05 21.14
C ASP A 15 4.70 8.12 22.33
N GLY A 16 5.67 7.21 22.16
CA GLY A 16 6.03 6.21 23.17
C GLY A 16 5.01 5.09 23.37
N VAL A 17 3.87 5.11 22.67
CA VAL A 17 2.90 4.01 22.67
C VAL A 17 3.15 3.10 21.48
N ALA A 18 3.31 1.79 21.75
CA ALA A 18 3.49 0.79 20.71
C ALA A 18 2.30 0.80 19.73
N LEU A 19 2.56 0.57 18.43
CA LEU A 19 1.55 0.67 17.38
C LEU A 19 0.25 -0.06 17.72
N HIS A 20 0.29 -1.31 18.17
CA HIS A 20 -0.91 -2.10 18.49
C HIS A 20 -1.75 -1.54 19.66
N ASN A 21 -1.18 -0.66 20.47
CA ASN A 21 -1.86 -0.01 21.60
C ASN A 21 -2.28 1.44 21.29
N GLN A 22 -2.09 1.91 20.05
CA GLN A 22 -2.63 3.21 19.66
C GLN A 22 -4.16 3.19 19.74
N PRO A 23 -4.80 4.34 20.01
CA PRO A 23 -6.27 4.41 20.05
C PRO A 23 -6.89 3.85 18.76
N PHE A 24 -8.01 3.15 18.88
CA PHE A 24 -8.78 2.58 17.76
C PHE A 24 -8.08 1.49 16.92
N MET A 25 -6.90 1.02 17.33
CA MET A 25 -6.18 -0.05 16.62
C MET A 25 -6.86 -1.41 16.62
N PRO A 26 -7.51 -1.87 17.71
CA PRO A 26 -8.30 -3.11 17.67
C PRO A 26 -9.42 -3.05 16.63
N GLU A 27 -10.11 -1.92 16.53
CA GLU A 27 -11.18 -1.68 15.57
C GLU A 27 -10.65 -1.64 14.14
N HIS A 28 -9.51 -0.97 13.91
CA HIS A 28 -8.79 -1.02 12.65
C HIS A 28 -8.42 -2.45 12.25
N ALA A 29 -7.87 -3.25 13.18
CA ALA A 29 -7.50 -4.64 12.89
C ALA A 29 -8.72 -5.48 12.43
N ILE A 30 -9.87 -5.34 13.11
CA ILE A 30 -11.11 -6.03 12.72
C ILE A 30 -11.63 -5.52 11.35
N TYR A 31 -11.55 -4.20 11.12
CA TYR A 31 -11.99 -3.57 9.88
C TYR A 31 -11.19 -4.08 8.67
N VAL A 32 -9.85 -4.05 8.78
CA VAL A 32 -8.93 -4.58 7.77
C VAL A 32 -9.13 -6.08 7.57
N GLN A 33 -9.28 -6.86 8.66
CA GLN A 33 -9.54 -8.30 8.58
C GLN A 33 -10.83 -8.63 7.79
N THR A 34 -11.85 -7.78 7.89
CA THR A 34 -13.11 -7.98 7.16
C THR A 34 -12.91 -7.90 5.65
N GLU A 35 -12.11 -6.94 5.16
CA GLU A 35 -11.77 -6.86 3.73
C GLU A 35 -10.79 -7.94 3.29
N TYR A 36 -9.85 -8.34 4.16
CA TYR A 36 -9.00 -9.48 3.90
C TYR A 36 -9.81 -10.77 3.69
N ASN A 37 -10.82 -11.02 4.53
CA ASN A 37 -11.68 -12.19 4.40
C ASN A 37 -12.52 -12.21 3.12
N LYS A 38 -12.74 -11.05 2.49
CA LYS A 38 -13.40 -10.94 1.18
C LYS A 38 -12.45 -11.21 0.01
N GLY A 39 -11.15 -11.32 0.27
CA GLY A 39 -10.11 -11.50 -0.75
C GLY A 39 -9.58 -10.21 -1.35
N ASN A 40 -10.00 -9.04 -0.84
CA ASN A 40 -9.59 -7.75 -1.40
C ASN A 40 -8.18 -7.34 -0.97
N ILE A 41 -7.75 -7.71 0.25
CA ILE A 41 -6.42 -7.38 0.75
C ILE A 41 -5.42 -8.47 0.36
N VAL A 42 -4.37 -8.06 -0.35
CA VAL A 42 -3.28 -8.90 -0.81
C VAL A 42 -2.20 -9.02 0.26
N LEU A 43 -1.87 -7.90 0.91
CA LEU A 43 -0.85 -7.82 1.96
C LEU A 43 -1.13 -6.62 2.86
N ALA A 44 -1.04 -6.77 4.17
CA ALA A 44 -1.17 -5.66 5.10
C ALA A 44 -0.23 -5.84 6.30
N GLY A 45 0.28 -4.74 6.83
CA GLY A 45 1.08 -4.79 8.05
C GLY A 45 1.71 -3.46 8.46
N PRO A 46 2.19 -3.39 9.71
CA PRO A 46 2.90 -2.22 10.21
C PRO A 46 4.32 -2.14 9.65
N PHE A 47 4.84 -0.93 9.53
CA PHE A 47 6.27 -0.72 9.32
C PHE A 47 7.06 -0.97 10.60
N GLY A 48 8.32 -1.36 10.44
CA GLY A 48 9.25 -1.47 11.56
C GLY A 48 9.36 -0.17 12.36
N GLY A 49 9.46 -0.29 13.68
CA GLY A 49 9.61 0.88 14.57
C GLY A 49 8.32 1.65 14.86
N SER A 50 7.14 1.09 14.57
CA SER A 50 5.84 1.76 14.78
C SER A 50 5.69 3.08 14.01
N THR A 51 6.24 3.15 12.79
CA THR A 51 6.27 4.36 11.95
C THR A 51 5.08 4.48 11.00
N GLY A 52 4.06 3.65 11.18
CA GLY A 52 2.89 3.56 10.29
C GLY A 52 2.67 2.14 9.79
N GLY A 53 2.09 2.02 8.60
CA GLY A 53 1.86 0.74 7.96
C GLY A 53 1.50 0.87 6.49
N ALA A 54 1.30 -0.27 5.84
CA ALA A 54 0.85 -0.34 4.46
C ALA A 54 -0.22 -1.41 4.29
N ILE A 55 -1.12 -1.16 3.34
CA ILE A 55 -2.11 -2.12 2.85
C ILE A 55 -2.01 -2.16 1.33
N VAL A 56 -1.83 -3.35 0.77
CA VAL A 56 -1.97 -3.65 -0.65
C VAL A 56 -3.35 -4.25 -0.85
N ILE A 57 -4.17 -3.58 -1.64
CA ILE A 57 -5.59 -3.92 -1.84
C ILE A 57 -5.94 -3.94 -3.32
N ASP A 58 -6.74 -4.90 -3.72
CA ASP A 58 -7.35 -4.97 -5.04
C ASP A 58 -8.80 -4.43 -4.98
N ALA A 59 -9.13 -3.53 -5.90
CA ALA A 59 -10.45 -2.90 -6.01
C ALA A 59 -10.81 -2.61 -7.48
N GLU A 60 -12.09 -2.39 -7.77
CA GLU A 60 -12.54 -2.06 -9.13
C GLU A 60 -12.26 -0.60 -9.48
N THR A 61 -12.24 0.29 -8.48
CA THR A 61 -12.03 1.74 -8.66
C THR A 61 -11.21 2.34 -7.53
N GLU A 62 -10.55 3.48 -7.78
CA GLU A 62 -9.82 4.19 -6.72
C GLU A 62 -10.76 4.74 -5.65
N GLU A 63 -11.98 5.13 -6.04
CA GLU A 63 -13.01 5.62 -5.12
C GLU A 63 -13.44 4.58 -4.08
N GLU A 64 -13.38 3.28 -4.39
CA GLU A 64 -13.59 2.21 -3.40
C GLU A 64 -12.50 2.18 -2.35
N VAL A 65 -11.25 2.36 -2.77
CA VAL A 65 -10.08 2.37 -1.87
C VAL A 65 -10.09 3.62 -0.99
N ILE A 66 -10.45 4.78 -1.55
CA ILE A 66 -10.66 6.02 -0.79
C ILE A 66 -11.76 5.81 0.26
N ARG A 67 -12.91 5.25 -0.13
CA ARG A 67 -14.00 4.96 0.83
C ARG A 67 -13.56 3.98 1.92
N PHE A 68 -12.76 2.98 1.59
CA PHE A 68 -12.20 2.06 2.58
C PHE A 68 -11.29 2.80 3.57
N ALA A 69 -10.34 3.60 3.07
CA ALA A 69 -9.41 4.36 3.89
C ALA A 69 -10.13 5.42 4.77
N ASP A 70 -11.10 6.15 4.23
CA ASP A 70 -11.91 7.13 4.96
C ASP A 70 -12.80 6.51 6.03
N ASN A 71 -13.12 5.22 5.92
CA ASN A 71 -13.93 4.49 6.90
C ASN A 71 -13.12 3.72 7.93
N ASP A 72 -11.79 3.66 7.78
CA ASP A 72 -10.91 3.07 8.76
C ASP A 72 -11.04 3.79 10.12
N PRO A 73 -11.31 3.05 11.23
CA PRO A 73 -11.44 3.64 12.56
C PRO A 73 -10.26 4.52 12.98
N THR A 74 -9.04 4.15 12.60
CA THR A 74 -7.82 4.91 12.94
C THR A 74 -7.69 6.19 12.11
N VAL A 75 -8.11 6.17 10.85
CA VAL A 75 -8.13 7.36 9.98
C VAL A 75 -9.22 8.33 10.43
N LYS A 76 -10.46 7.85 10.61
CA LYS A 76 -11.59 8.66 11.09
C LYS A 76 -11.29 9.40 12.37
N ASN A 77 -10.55 8.76 13.27
CA ASN A 77 -10.22 9.34 14.57
C ASN A 77 -8.92 10.15 14.57
N GLY A 78 -8.19 10.23 13.45
CA GLY A 78 -6.99 11.04 13.28
C GLY A 78 -5.72 10.44 13.87
N ILE A 79 -5.69 9.11 13.99
CA ILE A 79 -4.52 8.35 14.44
C ILE A 79 -3.56 8.12 13.27
N PHE A 80 -4.12 7.76 12.11
CA PHE A 80 -3.41 7.70 10.85
C PHE A 80 -3.95 8.74 9.85
N SER A 81 -3.06 9.19 8.97
CA SER A 81 -3.37 9.78 7.67
C SER A 81 -3.00 8.76 6.61
N TYR A 82 -3.52 8.91 5.39
CA TYR A 82 -3.21 7.98 4.32
C TYR A 82 -2.83 8.67 3.00
N GLU A 83 -2.09 7.94 2.18
CA GLU A 83 -1.91 8.20 0.75
C GLU A 83 -2.28 6.95 -0.04
N ILE A 84 -2.91 7.12 -1.20
CA ILE A 84 -3.26 6.03 -2.12
C ILE A 84 -2.43 6.18 -3.39
N LYS A 85 -1.90 5.06 -3.88
CA LYS A 85 -1.27 4.95 -5.20
C LYS A 85 -1.75 3.69 -5.90
N GLN A 86 -2.26 3.83 -7.12
CA GLN A 86 -2.42 2.68 -8.00
C GLN A 86 -1.05 2.05 -8.28
N TRP A 87 -0.99 0.73 -8.22
CA TRP A 87 0.23 -0.04 -8.37
C TRP A 87 0.11 -1.07 -9.49
N ASP A 88 0.58 -0.71 -10.68
CA ASP A 88 0.61 -1.59 -11.87
C ASP A 88 1.78 -2.58 -11.84
N TYR A 89 1.98 -3.26 -10.69
CA TYR A 89 3.09 -4.16 -10.39
C TYR A 89 3.59 -4.93 -11.64
N LYS A 90 4.92 -5.01 -11.81
CA LYS A 90 5.54 -5.67 -12.96
C LYS A 90 6.19 -7.00 -12.63
N MET A 91 6.28 -7.31 -11.35
CA MET A 91 6.91 -8.52 -10.84
C MET A 91 6.29 -8.87 -9.50
N SER A 92 5.96 -10.15 -9.31
CA SER A 92 5.43 -10.65 -8.05
C SER A 92 5.70 -12.15 -7.93
N LYS A 93 6.25 -12.58 -6.79
CA LYS A 93 6.36 -14.00 -6.47
C LYS A 93 5.02 -14.63 -6.09
N CYS A 94 4.05 -13.82 -5.68
CA CYS A 94 2.70 -14.26 -5.33
C CYS A 94 1.81 -14.43 -6.57
N GLU A 95 1.95 -13.53 -7.56
CA GLU A 95 1.14 -13.57 -8.80
C GLU A 95 1.83 -14.32 -9.94
N THR A 96 3.00 -14.91 -9.70
CA THR A 96 3.85 -15.60 -10.70
C THR A 96 4.33 -14.74 -11.88
N GLU A 97 4.15 -13.42 -11.84
CA GLU A 97 4.68 -12.49 -12.84
C GLU A 97 6.19 -12.23 -12.63
N ASN A 98 6.98 -12.47 -13.67
CA ASN A 98 8.39 -12.15 -13.70
C ASN A 98 8.81 -11.69 -15.10
N PRO A 99 9.21 -10.42 -15.27
CA PRO A 99 9.59 -9.88 -16.57
C PRO A 99 10.99 -10.32 -17.00
N ALA A 100 11.74 -11.02 -16.13
CA ALA A 100 13.09 -11.53 -16.39
C ALA A 100 14.04 -10.46 -16.93
N PHE A 101 14.00 -9.26 -16.33
CA PHE A 101 14.90 -8.17 -16.73
C PHE A 101 16.36 -8.60 -16.60
N ASP A 102 17.09 -8.49 -17.71
CA ASP A 102 18.50 -8.87 -17.83
C ASP A 102 19.26 -7.86 -18.71
N GLN A 103 20.49 -8.20 -19.11
CA GLN A 103 21.32 -7.34 -19.95
C GLN A 103 20.66 -7.03 -21.31
N SER A 104 19.89 -7.97 -21.89
CA SER A 104 19.23 -7.76 -23.18
C SER A 104 18.17 -6.66 -23.11
N TYR A 105 17.48 -6.54 -21.96
CA TYR A 105 16.51 -5.47 -21.72
C TYR A 105 17.20 -4.11 -21.63
N ILE A 106 18.37 -4.03 -20.99
CA ILE A 106 19.17 -2.80 -20.91
C ILE A 106 19.57 -2.36 -22.32
N ASP A 107 20.14 -3.26 -23.11
CA ASP A 107 20.62 -2.96 -24.46
C ASP A 107 19.49 -2.45 -25.36
N TYR A 108 18.32 -3.11 -25.28
CA TYR A 108 17.10 -2.68 -25.97
C TYR A 108 16.64 -1.29 -25.54
N LYS A 109 16.55 -1.02 -24.23
CA LYS A 109 16.07 0.27 -23.72
C LYS A 109 17.06 1.41 -23.98
N HIS A 110 18.37 1.17 -23.86
CA HIS A 110 19.38 2.17 -24.17
C HIS A 110 19.41 2.52 -25.66
N LYS A 111 19.16 1.56 -26.56
CA LYS A 111 18.98 1.86 -27.99
C LYS A 111 17.83 2.85 -28.20
N ILE A 112 16.66 2.57 -27.61
CA ILE A 112 15.48 3.46 -27.70
C ILE A 112 15.78 4.84 -27.08
N GLN A 113 16.41 4.88 -25.90
CA GLN A 113 16.70 6.14 -25.23
C GLN A 113 17.67 7.03 -26.02
N LYS A 114 18.65 6.43 -26.73
CA LYS A 114 19.53 7.16 -27.67
C LYS A 114 18.78 7.69 -28.87
N GLU A 115 17.90 6.89 -29.47
CA GLU A 115 17.04 7.32 -30.58
C GLU A 115 16.13 8.50 -30.16
N LEU A 116 15.75 8.56 -28.88
CA LEU A 116 14.97 9.65 -28.29
C LEU A 116 15.81 10.82 -27.75
N GLY A 117 17.15 10.73 -27.77
CA GLY A 117 18.04 11.77 -27.23
C GLY A 117 17.96 11.95 -25.70
N ILE A 118 17.53 10.92 -24.95
CA ILE A 118 17.48 10.93 -23.48
C ILE A 118 18.87 10.68 -22.89
N ILE A 119 19.65 9.79 -23.52
CA ILE A 119 21.06 9.48 -23.22
C ILE A 119 21.89 9.45 -24.50
#